data_AF-A0A286RB64-F1
#
_entry.id   AF-A0A286RB64-F1
#
_cell.length_a   1.000
_cell.length_b   1.000
_cell.length_c   1.000
_cell.angle_alpha   90.00
_cell.angle_beta   90.00
_cell.angle_gamma   90.00
#
_symmetry.space_group_name_H-M   'P 1'
#
loop_
_entity.id
_entity.type
_entity.pdbx_description
1 polymer ?
#
loop_
_entity_poly.entity_id
_entity_poly.type
_entity_poly.pdbx_seq_one_letter_code
_entity_poly.pdbx_strand_id
1 'polypeptide(L)'
;MWPAFPFPVQMIVLAVVGAFLGSLATWAADRLAWQSRAVSLWSRVGRLGPRHLAAYVPILGWFFQKSPSEGQGRWSWLPPFCVECLSAAGLPWLYWWEVCEAAIVPAGVLPPPFPVLLVVFIKHTILFLFMLVASLIDWDEKVIPDAVTIPGTLLGLILAAVVPASHLPVPQERARPPLISASRAVPGAVPATYLKLTSPSPWPESLNGQPHGHALSLGLFCWWLWCFALMPRRWYRHRRFWKAVQLMCARLYRSQVTGGLLVMGFIGTAVILFVWILGGDPWRSLLSALVGMAATAGLTWIVRIVGTLVLDREALGFGDVTLMAMIGSYLGWQPGLILFFLAPFAGLVVAIYIIVRHQEVEIPYGPFLCLGALATIVFWRDVWGFASLIFELGGILPLLLVALIVLLAFLLLVIRLIREGLRI
;
A
#
# COMPACT_ATOMS: atom_id res chain seq x y z
N MET A 1 -2.16 3.42 30.52
CA MET A 1 -0.78 3.73 30.98
C MET A 1 -0.04 4.63 30.01
N TRP A 2 -0.03 4.38 28.69
CA TRP A 2 0.64 5.25 27.70
C TRP A 2 0.33 6.77 27.80
N PRO A 3 -0.93 7.23 27.89
CA PRO A 3 -1.21 8.67 27.99
C PRO A 3 -0.76 9.32 29.32
N ALA A 4 -0.35 8.51 30.32
CA ALA A 4 0.14 9.03 31.60
C ALA A 4 1.61 9.47 31.56
N PHE A 5 2.38 9.05 30.55
CA PHE A 5 3.76 9.49 30.40
C PHE A 5 3.81 10.95 29.89
N PRO A 6 4.77 11.77 30.36
CA PRO A 6 4.97 13.11 29.81
C PRO A 6 5.22 13.07 28.30
N PHE A 7 4.71 14.06 27.57
CA PHE A 7 4.86 14.14 26.10
C PHE A 7 6.31 13.99 25.62
N PRO A 8 7.34 14.65 26.23
CA PRO A 8 8.73 14.44 25.82
C PRO A 8 9.20 12.99 25.96
N VAL A 9 8.74 12.28 27.00
CA VAL A 9 9.08 10.88 27.22
C VAL A 9 8.43 9.99 26.16
N GLN A 10 7.17 10.25 25.80
CA GLN A 10 6.50 9.54 24.70
C GLN A 10 7.27 9.71 23.39
N MET A 11 7.71 10.93 23.06
CA MET A 11 8.45 11.24 21.84
C MET A 11 9.81 10.52 21.80
N ILE A 12 10.55 10.52 22.92
CA ILE A 12 11.84 9.81 23.03
C ILE A 12 11.64 8.30 22.85
N VAL A 13 10.65 7.71 23.53
CA VAL A 13 10.37 6.27 23.41
C VAL A 13 10.01 5.91 21.97
N LEU A 14 9.15 6.71 21.31
CA LEU A 14 8.80 6.50 19.91
C LEU A 14 10.01 6.71 18.97
N ALA A 15 10.92 7.61 19.27
CA ALA A 15 12.12 7.82 18.46
C ALA A 15 13.05 6.60 18.53
N VAL A 16 13.22 6.04 19.73
CA VAL A 16 13.96 4.79 19.93
C VAL A 16 13.30 3.65 19.17
N VAL A 17 11.98 3.46 19.34
CA VAL A 17 11.22 2.43 18.62
C VAL A 17 11.35 2.62 17.10
N GLY A 18 11.23 3.84 16.61
CA GLY A 18 11.41 4.20 15.20
C GLY A 18 12.79 3.82 14.66
N ALA A 19 13.85 4.09 15.42
CA ALA A 19 15.22 3.69 15.05
C ALA A 19 15.35 2.17 14.93
N PHE A 20 14.77 1.40 15.86
CA PHE A 20 14.74 -0.06 15.81
C PHE A 20 13.92 -0.59 14.63
N LEU A 21 12.77 0.03 14.32
CA LEU A 21 11.96 -0.34 13.15
C LEU A 21 12.69 -0.05 11.84
N GLY A 22 13.42 1.07 11.73
CA GLY A 22 14.27 1.36 10.56
C GLY A 22 15.41 0.35 10.39
N SER A 23 16.02 -0.08 11.51
CA SER A 23 17.05 -1.11 11.49
C SER A 23 16.48 -2.48 11.09
N LEU A 24 15.29 -2.82 11.60
CA LEU A 24 14.54 -4.01 11.22
C LEU A 24 14.17 -4.00 9.73
N ALA A 25 13.72 -2.85 9.20
CA ALA A 25 13.37 -2.69 7.80
C ALA A 25 14.59 -2.94 6.89
N THR A 26 15.74 -2.37 7.27
CA THR A 26 17.00 -2.55 6.56
C THR A 26 17.43 -4.02 6.57
N TRP A 27 17.36 -4.68 7.73
CA TRP A 27 17.69 -6.10 7.85
C TRP A 27 16.73 -6.98 7.04
N ALA A 28 15.44 -6.68 7.07
CA ALA A 28 14.43 -7.41 6.29
C ALA A 28 14.67 -7.24 4.79
N ALA A 29 14.98 -6.01 4.34
CA ALA A 29 15.34 -5.73 2.96
C ALA A 29 16.56 -6.55 2.52
N ASP A 30 17.65 -6.53 3.29
CA ASP A 30 18.87 -7.32 3.00
C ASP A 30 18.63 -8.84 2.91
N ARG A 31 17.68 -9.36 3.69
CA ARG A 31 17.40 -10.80 3.77
C ARG A 31 16.45 -11.28 2.68
N LEU A 32 15.53 -10.41 2.27
CA LEU A 32 14.50 -10.72 1.26
C LEU A 32 14.92 -10.32 -0.15
N ALA A 33 15.91 -9.43 -0.28
CA ALA A 33 16.60 -9.11 -1.52
C ALA A 33 17.26 -10.34 -2.13
N TRP A 34 17.23 -10.46 -3.46
CA TRP A 34 17.85 -11.54 -4.20
C TRP A 34 19.38 -11.48 -4.10
N GLN A 35 19.95 -10.28 -4.19
CA GLN A 35 21.36 -9.98 -4.02
C GLN A 35 21.61 -9.34 -2.66
N SER A 36 21.78 -10.18 -1.64
CA SER A 36 22.07 -9.68 -0.30
C SER A 36 23.40 -8.92 -0.26
N ARG A 37 23.33 -7.62 0.05
CA ARG A 37 24.52 -6.77 0.22
C ARG A 37 25.14 -6.90 1.61
N ALA A 38 24.42 -7.52 2.54
CA ALA A 38 24.80 -7.72 3.95
C ALA A 38 25.24 -6.43 4.67
N VAL A 39 24.59 -5.29 4.37
CA VAL A 39 24.99 -3.97 4.88
C VAL A 39 24.39 -3.70 6.27
N SER A 40 23.21 -4.25 6.59
CA SER A 40 22.49 -4.06 7.86
C SER A 40 23.33 -4.32 9.11
N LEU A 41 22.99 -3.65 10.23
CA LEU A 41 23.67 -3.88 11.52
C LEU A 41 23.55 -5.35 12.00
N TRP A 42 22.54 -6.06 11.53
CA TRP A 42 22.15 -7.40 11.97
C TRP A 42 22.60 -8.52 11.02
N SER A 43 23.21 -8.19 9.87
CA SER A 43 23.74 -9.18 8.93
C SER A 43 24.95 -9.94 9.52
N ARG A 44 24.96 -11.28 9.32
CA ARG A 44 26.08 -12.17 9.68
C ARG A 44 27.02 -12.47 8.51
N VAL A 45 26.52 -12.40 7.28
CA VAL A 45 27.26 -12.73 6.06
C VAL A 45 28.22 -11.58 5.75
N GLY A 46 29.51 -11.86 5.50
CA GLY A 46 30.50 -10.86 5.08
C GLY A 46 31.33 -10.19 6.19
N ARG A 47 31.22 -10.61 7.46
CA ARG A 47 31.95 -9.97 8.58
C ARG A 47 32.91 -10.94 9.27
N LEU A 48 34.21 -10.70 9.08
CA LEU A 48 35.32 -11.37 9.78
C LEU A 48 35.55 -10.66 11.14
N GLY A 49 34.91 -11.10 12.23
CA GLY A 49 35.33 -10.78 13.60
C GLY A 49 34.23 -10.44 14.63
N PRO A 50 34.55 -10.48 15.95
CA PRO A 50 33.61 -10.20 17.04
C PRO A 50 33.22 -8.71 17.13
N ARG A 51 31.93 -8.44 17.36
CA ARG A 51 31.37 -7.09 17.55
C ARG A 51 31.14 -6.77 19.02
N HIS A 52 31.38 -5.52 19.39
CA HIS A 52 30.91 -4.98 20.68
C HIS A 52 29.39 -4.79 20.64
N LEU A 53 28.69 -4.93 21.77
CA LEU A 53 27.23 -4.81 21.85
C LEU A 53 26.71 -3.46 21.31
N ALA A 54 27.51 -2.39 21.45
CA ALA A 54 27.21 -1.06 20.92
C ALA A 54 27.06 -1.03 19.38
N ALA A 55 27.64 -1.98 18.65
CA ALA A 55 27.54 -2.07 17.19
C ALA A 55 26.16 -2.56 16.71
N TYR A 56 25.29 -3.02 17.61
CA TYR A 56 23.91 -3.43 17.29
C TYR A 56 22.87 -2.36 17.64
N VAL A 57 23.28 -1.26 18.26
CA VAL A 57 22.38 -0.16 18.61
C VAL A 57 22.08 0.66 17.34
N PRO A 58 20.82 0.83 16.92
CA PRO A 58 20.48 1.66 15.78
C PRO A 58 21.06 3.08 15.91
N ILE A 59 21.42 3.69 14.78
CA ILE A 59 22.08 5.00 14.64
C ILE A 59 23.51 5.01 15.19
N LEU A 60 23.70 4.67 16.47
CA LEU A 60 25.00 4.69 17.14
C LEU A 60 25.96 3.61 16.61
N GLY A 61 25.43 2.44 16.25
CA GLY A 61 26.21 1.29 15.81
C GLY A 61 27.00 1.54 14.52
N TRP A 62 26.55 2.47 13.67
CA TRP A 62 27.23 2.87 12.44
C TRP A 62 28.58 3.56 12.70
N PHE A 63 28.71 4.31 13.80
CA PHE A 63 29.98 4.97 14.17
C PHE A 63 31.04 4.00 14.70
N PHE A 64 30.63 2.79 15.10
CA PHE A 64 31.52 1.76 15.63
C PHE A 64 31.86 0.67 14.61
N GLN A 65 31.40 0.80 13.36
CA GLN A 65 31.76 -0.16 12.31
C GLN A 65 33.18 0.09 11.81
N LYS A 66 34.00 -0.97 11.81
CA LYS A 66 35.27 -0.99 11.09
C LYS A 66 35.02 -1.09 9.58
N SER A 67 36.00 -0.63 8.81
CA SER A 67 36.00 -0.42 7.34
C SER A 67 35.16 -1.42 6.53
N PRO A 68 34.54 -1.00 5.40
CA PRO A 68 33.74 -1.87 4.55
C PRO A 68 34.48 -3.15 4.17
N SER A 69 33.77 -4.27 4.08
CA SER A 69 34.35 -5.53 3.57
C SER A 69 34.83 -5.35 2.13
N GLU A 70 35.80 -6.16 1.69
CA GLU A 70 36.27 -6.17 0.30
C GLU A 70 35.06 -6.25 -0.66
N GLY A 71 34.92 -5.27 -1.55
CA GLY A 71 33.81 -5.15 -2.51
C GLY A 71 32.69 -4.18 -2.13
N GLN A 72 32.61 -3.66 -0.89
CA GLN A 72 31.63 -2.62 -0.53
C GLN A 72 32.18 -1.20 -0.78
N GLY A 73 31.38 -0.37 -1.44
CA GLY A 73 31.70 1.05 -1.64
C GLY A 73 31.83 1.81 -0.31
N ARG A 74 32.67 2.86 -0.30
CA ARG A 74 32.98 3.69 0.89
C ARG A 74 31.75 4.29 1.58
N TRP A 75 30.64 4.44 0.86
CA TRP A 75 29.39 5.06 1.32
C TRP A 75 28.21 4.08 1.44
N SER A 76 28.47 2.77 1.45
CA SER A 76 27.45 1.73 1.59
C SER A 76 26.66 1.81 2.90
N TRP A 77 27.25 2.37 3.96
CA TRP A 77 26.62 2.55 5.26
C TRP A 77 25.60 3.71 5.31
N LEU A 78 25.63 4.63 4.33
CA LEU A 78 24.83 5.86 4.38
C LEU A 78 23.32 5.60 4.18
N PRO A 79 22.85 4.82 3.17
CA PRO A 79 21.43 4.54 3.02
C PRO A 79 20.77 3.92 4.27
N PRO A 80 21.30 2.86 4.89
CA PRO A 80 20.66 2.26 6.07
C PRO A 80 20.73 3.16 7.31
N PHE A 81 21.80 3.94 7.46
CA PHE A 81 21.86 5.00 8.49
C PHE A 81 20.77 6.05 8.29
N CYS A 82 20.56 6.51 7.06
CA CYS A 82 19.49 7.45 6.73
C CYS A 82 18.10 6.85 7.03
N VAL A 83 17.88 5.58 6.72
CA VAL A 83 16.62 4.88 7.03
C VAL A 83 16.36 4.83 8.53
N GLU A 84 17.37 4.52 9.34
CA GLU A 84 17.24 4.50 10.80
C GLU A 84 16.95 5.91 11.35
N CYS A 85 17.66 6.94 10.89
CA CYS A 85 17.43 8.33 11.29
C CYS A 85 16.03 8.83 10.87
N LEU A 86 15.61 8.56 9.63
CA LEU A 86 14.30 8.95 9.13
C LEU A 86 13.17 8.23 9.87
N SER A 87 13.36 6.97 10.22
CA SER A 87 12.37 6.20 11.00
C SER A 87 12.29 6.70 12.45
N ALA A 88 13.43 7.06 13.05
CA ALA A 88 13.51 7.63 14.39
C ALA A 88 12.85 9.01 14.49
N ALA A 89 12.93 9.83 13.43
CA ALA A 89 12.23 11.11 13.37
C ALA A 89 10.76 10.96 12.94
N GLY A 90 10.48 10.07 11.98
CA GLY A 90 9.19 9.90 11.34
C GLY A 90 8.13 9.29 12.24
N LEU A 91 8.48 8.32 13.09
CA LEU A 91 7.50 7.65 13.95
C LEU A 91 6.92 8.59 15.05
N PRO A 92 7.73 9.35 15.81
CA PRO A 92 7.21 10.37 16.72
C PRO A 92 6.40 11.45 16.00
N TRP A 93 6.86 11.88 14.83
CA TRP A 93 6.15 12.89 14.03
C TRP A 93 4.76 12.39 13.60
N LEU A 94 4.68 11.15 13.11
CA LEU A 94 3.41 10.53 12.73
C LEU A 94 2.47 10.39 13.93
N TYR A 95 2.98 9.99 15.09
CA TYR A 95 2.19 9.90 16.31
C TYR A 95 1.65 11.27 16.73
N TRP A 96 2.51 12.29 16.74
CA TRP A 96 2.08 13.65 17.06
C TRP A 96 1.00 14.13 16.07
N TRP A 97 1.20 13.89 14.78
CA TRP A 97 0.26 14.28 13.72
C TRP A 97 -1.11 13.56 13.84
N GLU A 98 -1.10 12.25 13.96
CA GLU A 98 -2.33 11.44 13.92
C GLU A 98 -3.06 11.38 15.26
N VAL A 99 -2.32 11.35 16.38
CA VAL A 99 -2.87 11.08 17.71
C VAL A 99 -2.99 12.34 18.55
N CYS A 100 -1.97 13.21 18.56
CA CYS A 100 -2.00 14.43 19.37
C CYS A 100 -2.80 15.55 18.71
N GLU A 101 -2.54 15.81 17.43
CA GLU A 101 -3.24 16.86 16.66
C GLU A 101 -4.54 16.36 16.01
N ALA A 102 -4.74 15.03 15.94
CA ALA A 102 -5.83 14.41 15.20
C ALA A 102 -5.94 14.96 13.76
N ALA A 103 -4.79 15.28 13.14
CA ALA A 103 -4.73 16.04 11.90
C ALA A 103 -5.28 15.28 10.68
N ILE A 104 -5.39 13.95 10.79
CA ILE A 104 -6.06 13.09 9.81
C ILE A 104 -7.58 13.30 9.76
N VAL A 105 -8.19 13.89 10.80
CA VAL A 105 -9.64 14.05 10.89
C VAL A 105 -10.09 15.19 9.95
N PRO A 106 -11.04 14.94 9.03
CA PRO A 106 -11.55 15.97 8.13
C PRO A 106 -12.13 17.19 8.87
N ALA A 107 -12.05 18.37 8.23
CA ALA A 107 -12.52 19.61 8.85
C ALA A 107 -14.02 19.55 9.21
N GLY A 108 -14.37 20.01 10.41
CA GLY A 108 -15.76 20.01 10.91
C GLY A 108 -16.23 18.68 11.51
N VAL A 109 -15.31 17.72 11.69
CA VAL A 109 -15.59 16.42 12.32
C VAL A 109 -14.99 16.37 13.73
N LEU A 110 -15.73 15.81 14.68
CA LEU A 110 -15.22 15.58 16.04
C LEU A 110 -14.12 14.50 16.01
N PRO A 111 -12.98 14.72 16.67
CA PRO A 111 -11.90 13.75 16.67
C PRO A 111 -12.36 12.43 17.34
N PRO A 112 -12.00 11.27 16.78
CA PRO A 112 -12.19 9.99 17.44
C PRO A 112 -11.52 9.96 18.82
N PRO A 113 -11.99 9.08 19.73
CA PRO A 113 -11.37 8.94 21.03
C PRO A 113 -9.93 8.42 20.89
N PHE A 114 -9.07 8.79 21.84
CA PHE A 114 -7.64 8.46 21.84
C PHE A 114 -7.30 6.99 21.48
N PRO A 115 -7.99 5.96 22.02
CA PRO A 115 -7.67 4.56 21.68
C PRO A 115 -7.87 4.25 20.18
N VAL A 116 -8.82 4.89 19.52
CA VAL A 116 -9.07 4.70 18.09
C VAL A 116 -7.94 5.31 17.27
N LEU A 117 -7.55 6.55 17.58
CA LEU A 117 -6.42 7.21 16.92
C LEU A 117 -5.11 6.44 17.12
N LEU A 118 -4.89 5.88 18.32
CA LEU A 118 -3.72 5.06 18.59
C LEU A 118 -3.68 3.79 17.71
N VAL A 119 -4.82 3.14 17.48
CA VAL A 119 -4.87 1.95 16.61
C VAL A 119 -4.70 2.32 15.13
N VAL A 120 -5.25 3.46 14.68
CA VAL A 120 -4.99 4.00 13.34
C VAL A 120 -3.48 4.22 13.15
N PHE A 121 -2.83 4.86 14.11
CA PHE A 121 -1.39 5.08 14.13
C PHE A 121 -0.58 3.77 14.07
N ILE A 122 -0.94 2.77 14.87
CA ILE A 122 -0.27 1.46 14.85
C ILE A 122 -0.43 0.80 13.46
N LYS A 123 -1.63 0.84 12.89
CA LYS A 123 -1.91 0.27 11.57
C LYS A 123 -1.11 0.98 10.47
N HIS A 124 -1.04 2.31 10.48
CA HIS A 124 -0.23 3.06 9.52
C HIS A 124 1.26 2.80 9.72
N THR A 125 1.74 2.70 10.96
CA THR A 125 3.14 2.32 11.26
C THR A 125 3.50 0.97 10.65
N ILE A 126 2.62 -0.04 10.80
CA ILE A 126 2.81 -1.36 10.19
C ILE A 126 2.86 -1.25 8.66
N LEU A 127 1.91 -0.52 8.05
CA LEU A 127 1.89 -0.30 6.60
C LEU A 127 3.17 0.38 6.12
N PHE A 128 3.63 1.44 6.81
CA PHE A 128 4.87 2.14 6.50
C PHE A 128 6.09 1.23 6.58
N LEU A 129 6.13 0.31 7.54
CA LEU A 129 7.22 -0.66 7.64
C LEU A 129 7.26 -1.59 6.40
N PHE A 130 6.12 -2.16 6.00
CA PHE A 130 6.06 -3.00 4.79
C PHE A 130 6.41 -2.21 3.52
N MET A 131 5.89 -0.99 3.39
CA MET A 131 6.20 -0.11 2.26
C MET A 131 7.67 0.28 2.23
N LEU A 132 8.29 0.58 3.38
CA LEU A 132 9.70 0.89 3.49
C LEU A 132 10.57 -0.30 3.05
N VAL A 133 10.27 -1.51 3.54
CA VAL A 133 10.99 -2.72 3.11
C VAL A 133 10.84 -2.94 1.61
N ALA A 134 9.63 -2.82 1.07
CA ALA A 134 9.39 -2.96 -0.37
C ALA A 134 10.14 -1.90 -1.19
N SER A 135 10.13 -0.63 -0.75
CA SER A 135 10.82 0.46 -1.44
C SER A 135 12.34 0.33 -1.41
N LEU A 136 12.91 -0.19 -0.31
CA LEU A 136 14.35 -0.44 -0.24
C LEU A 136 14.76 -1.53 -1.24
N ILE A 137 14.04 -2.65 -1.28
CA ILE A 137 14.33 -3.73 -2.22
C ILE A 137 14.10 -3.27 -3.68
N ASP A 138 13.02 -2.54 -3.94
CA ASP A 138 12.71 -2.03 -5.29
C ASP A 138 13.74 -0.98 -5.74
N TRP A 139 14.23 -0.13 -4.84
CA TRP A 139 15.28 0.85 -5.16
C TRP A 139 16.56 0.20 -5.69
N ASP A 140 16.90 -0.98 -5.15
CA ASP A 140 18.15 -1.66 -5.47
C ASP A 140 18.01 -2.69 -6.59
N GLU A 141 16.91 -3.44 -6.61
CA GLU A 141 16.72 -4.58 -7.50
C GLU A 141 15.62 -4.36 -8.53
N LYS A 142 14.83 -3.29 -8.42
CA LYS A 142 13.63 -3.02 -9.25
C LYS A 142 12.62 -4.17 -9.24
N VAL A 143 12.57 -4.88 -8.11
CA VAL A 143 11.68 -6.02 -7.87
C VAL A 143 11.04 -5.83 -6.49
N ILE A 144 9.73 -6.06 -6.43
CA ILE A 144 8.99 -6.10 -5.16
C ILE A 144 8.68 -7.57 -4.84
N PRO A 145 9.22 -8.12 -3.73
CA PRO A 145 9.06 -9.52 -3.41
C PRO A 145 7.70 -9.84 -2.79
N ASP A 146 7.10 -10.95 -3.24
CA ASP A 146 5.85 -11.50 -2.70
C ASP A 146 5.95 -11.81 -1.18
N ALA A 147 7.16 -12.07 -0.68
CA ALA A 147 7.44 -12.29 0.74
C ALA A 147 7.15 -11.06 1.62
N VAL A 148 7.04 -9.86 1.02
CA VAL A 148 6.66 -8.62 1.71
C VAL A 148 5.17 -8.34 1.49
N THR A 149 4.70 -8.40 0.24
CA THR A 149 3.35 -7.97 -0.12
C THR A 149 2.27 -8.97 0.30
N ILE A 150 2.50 -10.29 0.25
CA ILE A 150 1.51 -11.29 0.68
C ILE A 150 1.27 -11.21 2.19
N PRO A 151 2.29 -11.29 3.07
CA PRO A 151 2.08 -11.17 4.51
C PRO A 151 1.51 -9.80 4.90
N GLY A 152 1.98 -8.73 4.24
CA GLY A 152 1.44 -7.39 4.44
C GLY A 152 -0.05 -7.33 4.16
N THR A 153 -0.49 -7.86 3.01
CA THR A 153 -1.91 -7.89 2.61
C THR A 153 -2.76 -8.70 3.57
N LEU A 154 -2.30 -9.90 3.97
CA LEU A 154 -3.00 -10.74 4.93
C LEU A 154 -3.16 -10.05 6.29
N LEU A 155 -2.11 -9.38 6.76
CA LEU A 155 -2.16 -8.62 8.00
C LEU A 155 -3.15 -7.44 7.90
N GLY A 156 -3.19 -6.75 6.75
CA GLY A 156 -4.18 -5.69 6.49
C GLY A 156 -5.62 -6.19 6.59
N LEU A 157 -5.92 -7.35 5.99
CA LEU A 157 -7.23 -7.99 6.09
C LEU A 157 -7.58 -8.44 7.51
N ILE A 158 -6.62 -9.00 8.25
CA ILE A 158 -6.81 -9.40 9.66
C ILE A 158 -7.09 -8.16 10.52
N LEU A 159 -6.30 -7.09 10.37
CA LEU A 159 -6.50 -5.84 11.11
C LEU A 159 -7.85 -5.21 10.78
N ALA A 160 -8.31 -5.28 9.53
CA ALA A 160 -9.64 -4.83 9.14
C ALA A 160 -10.76 -5.62 9.84
N ALA A 161 -10.63 -6.95 9.96
CA ALA A 161 -11.62 -7.77 10.64
C ALA A 161 -11.62 -7.57 12.17
N VAL A 162 -10.43 -7.45 12.79
CA VAL A 162 -10.28 -7.40 14.25
C VAL A 162 -10.47 -5.99 14.80
N VAL A 163 -10.04 -4.96 14.06
CA VAL A 163 -10.14 -3.55 14.50
C VAL A 163 -10.81 -2.67 13.44
N PRO A 164 -12.14 -2.71 13.34
CA PRO A 164 -12.89 -1.99 12.29
C PRO A 164 -12.64 -0.49 12.25
N ALA A 165 -12.52 0.11 13.44
CA ALA A 165 -12.31 1.54 13.64
C ALA A 165 -10.92 2.04 13.19
N SER A 166 -10.04 1.15 12.71
CA SER A 166 -8.69 1.50 12.24
C SER A 166 -8.63 2.04 10.80
N HIS A 167 -9.75 2.12 10.08
CA HIS A 167 -9.79 2.77 8.76
C HIS A 167 -9.74 4.29 8.89
N LEU A 168 -9.40 4.96 7.78
CA LEU A 168 -9.27 6.42 7.76
C LEU A 168 -10.57 7.12 8.22
N PRO A 169 -10.47 8.17 9.04
CA PRO A 169 -11.65 8.86 9.57
C PRO A 169 -12.34 9.67 8.48
N VAL A 170 -13.67 9.61 8.45
CA VAL A 170 -14.53 10.39 7.55
C VAL A 170 -15.73 10.95 8.34
N PRO A 171 -16.39 12.02 7.87
CA PRO A 171 -17.61 12.53 8.50
C PRO A 171 -18.69 11.44 8.47
N GLN A 172 -19.51 11.35 9.53
CA GLN A 172 -20.68 10.47 9.51
C GLN A 172 -21.57 10.73 8.29
N GLU A 173 -22.05 9.64 7.68
CA GLU A 173 -22.87 9.61 6.47
C GLU A 173 -24.05 10.60 6.58
N ARG A 174 -24.13 11.57 5.65
CA ARG A 174 -25.27 12.49 5.55
C ARG A 174 -26.40 11.79 4.79
N ALA A 175 -27.60 11.78 5.36
CA ALA A 175 -28.77 11.12 4.79
C ALA A 175 -29.32 11.74 3.47
N ARG A 176 -28.70 12.79 2.91
CA ARG A 176 -29.15 13.44 1.66
C ARG A 176 -27.98 13.93 0.80
N PRO A 177 -27.97 13.68 -0.53
CA PRO A 177 -27.05 14.33 -1.45
C PRO A 177 -27.51 15.78 -1.70
N PRO A 178 -26.64 16.81 -1.67
CA PRO A 178 -27.00 18.09 -2.25
C PRO A 178 -26.83 17.98 -3.76
N LEU A 179 -27.91 17.63 -4.46
CA LEU A 179 -28.09 18.04 -5.85
C LEU A 179 -28.14 19.57 -5.85
N ILE A 180 -26.99 20.20 -6.16
CA ILE A 180 -26.86 21.62 -6.48
C ILE A 180 -27.44 22.53 -5.38
N SER A 181 -26.76 22.63 -4.25
CA SER A 181 -26.82 23.85 -3.43
C SER A 181 -25.60 23.93 -2.53
N ALA A 182 -24.94 25.08 -2.57
CA ALA A 182 -23.83 25.43 -1.71
C ALA A 182 -24.18 25.07 -0.25
N SER A 183 -23.47 24.10 0.31
CA SER A 183 -23.66 23.70 1.70
C SER A 183 -23.27 24.86 2.60
N ARG A 184 -24.25 25.65 3.05
CA ARG A 184 -24.15 26.41 4.29
C ARG A 184 -23.79 25.40 5.37
N ALA A 185 -22.63 25.63 6.01
CA ALA A 185 -22.17 24.86 7.15
C ALA A 185 -23.32 24.71 8.16
N VAL A 186 -23.72 23.47 8.43
CA VAL A 186 -24.56 23.20 9.60
C VAL A 186 -23.66 23.45 10.82
N PRO A 187 -24.03 24.39 11.71
CA PRO A 187 -23.23 24.66 12.90
C PRO A 187 -23.42 23.50 13.88
N GLY A 188 -22.43 22.60 13.93
CA GLY A 188 -22.39 21.44 14.82
C GLY A 188 -21.40 20.42 14.28
N ALA A 189 -20.34 20.13 15.04
CA ALA A 189 -19.32 19.18 14.62
C ALA A 189 -19.93 17.78 14.47
N VAL A 190 -19.79 17.17 13.29
CA VAL A 190 -20.33 15.83 12.99
C VAL A 190 -19.39 14.79 13.62
N PRO A 191 -19.88 13.72 14.25
CA PRO A 191 -18.97 12.69 14.79
C PRO A 191 -18.23 11.97 13.65
N ALA A 192 -16.99 11.54 13.93
CA ALA A 192 -16.22 10.74 13.01
C ALA A 192 -16.79 9.32 12.89
N THR A 193 -16.87 8.83 11.66
CA THR A 193 -16.95 7.40 11.35
C THR A 193 -15.66 6.98 10.64
N TYR A 194 -15.47 5.69 10.43
CA TYR A 194 -14.38 5.17 9.63
C TYR A 194 -14.81 4.97 8.16
N LEU A 195 -13.84 5.04 7.25
CA LEU A 195 -14.04 4.89 5.81
C LEU A 195 -14.53 3.47 5.47
N LYS A 196 -15.61 3.41 4.68
CA LYS A 196 -16.25 2.16 4.24
C LYS A 196 -16.29 2.11 2.72
N LEU A 197 -16.60 0.93 2.18
CA LEU A 197 -16.77 0.66 0.76
C LEU A 197 -17.62 1.71 0.02
N THR A 198 -18.75 2.14 0.59
CA THR A 198 -19.67 3.07 -0.08
C THR A 198 -19.49 4.53 0.30
N SER A 199 -18.58 4.86 1.23
CA SER A 199 -18.36 6.24 1.67
C SER A 199 -18.05 7.16 0.48
N PRO A 200 -18.66 8.36 0.42
CA PRO A 200 -19.46 9.03 1.45
C PRO A 200 -20.95 8.63 1.50
N SER A 201 -21.41 7.81 0.56
CA SER A 201 -22.80 7.32 0.52
C SER A 201 -23.10 6.37 1.68
N PRO A 202 -24.37 6.31 2.14
CA PRO A 202 -24.74 5.47 3.25
C PRO A 202 -24.49 3.99 2.97
N TRP A 203 -24.14 3.22 4.00
CA TRP A 203 -23.94 1.78 3.86
C TRP A 203 -25.25 1.07 3.47
N PRO A 204 -25.32 0.39 2.31
CA PRO A 204 -26.55 -0.27 1.88
C PRO A 204 -26.80 -1.52 2.71
N GLU A 205 -28.06 -1.74 3.11
CA GLU A 205 -28.45 -2.90 3.91
C GLU A 205 -28.13 -4.23 3.22
N SER A 206 -28.19 -4.23 1.89
CA SER A 206 -27.85 -5.39 1.08
C SER A 206 -26.41 -5.86 1.33
N LEU A 207 -25.46 -4.97 1.65
CA LEU A 207 -24.07 -5.35 1.90
C LEU A 207 -23.78 -5.78 3.34
N ASN A 208 -24.80 -5.85 4.21
CA ASN A 208 -24.62 -6.37 5.57
C ASN A 208 -24.21 -7.86 5.57
N GLY A 209 -23.88 -8.36 6.76
CA GLY A 209 -23.61 -9.77 6.99
C GLY A 209 -24.86 -10.64 6.78
N GLN A 210 -24.90 -11.78 7.46
CA GLN A 210 -26.06 -12.69 7.41
C GLN A 210 -27.40 -11.92 7.56
N PRO A 211 -28.40 -12.17 6.69
CA PRO A 211 -28.52 -13.26 5.70
C PRO A 211 -28.09 -12.92 4.25
N HIS A 212 -27.47 -11.78 3.98
CA HIS A 212 -27.26 -11.31 2.60
C HIS A 212 -26.08 -12.01 1.89
N GLY A 213 -26.40 -13.03 1.07
CA GLY A 213 -25.39 -13.87 0.40
C GLY A 213 -24.60 -13.16 -0.70
N HIS A 214 -25.11 -12.09 -1.31
CA HIS A 214 -24.40 -11.36 -2.37
C HIS A 214 -23.25 -10.51 -1.83
N ALA A 215 -23.32 -10.06 -0.58
CA ALA A 215 -22.19 -9.40 0.08
C ALA A 215 -21.03 -10.40 0.29
N LEU A 216 -21.36 -11.62 0.71
CA LEU A 216 -20.40 -12.70 0.87
C LEU A 216 -19.78 -13.12 -0.47
N SER A 217 -20.58 -13.25 -1.52
CA SER A 217 -20.06 -13.62 -2.85
C SER A 217 -19.10 -12.57 -3.40
N LEU A 218 -19.35 -11.27 -3.16
CA LEU A 218 -18.43 -10.19 -3.50
C LEU A 218 -17.09 -10.34 -2.74
N GLY A 219 -17.15 -10.52 -1.41
CA GLY A 219 -15.94 -10.70 -0.60
C GLY A 219 -15.11 -11.92 -1.01
N LEU A 220 -15.77 -13.06 -1.25
CA LEU A 220 -15.13 -14.28 -1.74
C LEU A 220 -14.58 -14.13 -3.16
N PHE A 221 -15.29 -13.40 -4.04
CA PHE A 221 -14.80 -13.09 -5.38
C PHE A 221 -13.50 -12.28 -5.32
N CYS A 222 -13.46 -11.21 -4.52
CA CYS A 222 -12.25 -10.41 -4.33
C CYS A 222 -11.08 -11.26 -3.78
N TRP A 223 -11.35 -12.12 -2.80
CA TRP A 223 -10.36 -13.01 -2.21
C TRP A 223 -9.80 -14.03 -3.20
N TRP A 224 -10.66 -14.74 -3.92
CA TRP A 224 -10.25 -15.75 -4.90
C TRP A 224 -9.61 -15.12 -6.14
N LEU A 225 -10.04 -13.92 -6.54
CA LEU A 225 -9.40 -13.15 -7.60
C LEU A 225 -7.94 -12.84 -7.23
N TRP A 226 -7.68 -12.43 -5.98
CA TRP A 226 -6.32 -12.19 -5.49
C TRP A 226 -5.50 -13.47 -5.39
N CYS A 227 -6.05 -14.55 -4.82
CA CYS A 227 -5.37 -15.86 -4.77
C CYS A 227 -5.00 -16.34 -6.18
N PHE A 228 -5.90 -16.17 -7.14
CA PHE A 228 -5.65 -16.48 -8.53
C PHE A 228 -4.59 -15.56 -9.12
N ALA A 229 -4.59 -14.26 -8.79
CA ALA A 229 -3.60 -13.26 -9.26
C ALA A 229 -2.16 -13.64 -8.89
N LEU A 230 -1.96 -14.14 -7.67
CA LEU A 230 -0.64 -14.57 -7.18
C LEU A 230 -0.12 -15.85 -7.85
N MET A 231 -0.96 -16.59 -8.57
CA MET A 231 -0.49 -17.82 -9.22
C MET A 231 0.47 -17.50 -10.38
N PRO A 232 1.56 -18.28 -10.56
CA PRO A 232 2.54 -18.05 -11.61
C PRO A 232 1.95 -18.35 -12.99
N ARG A 233 1.41 -17.33 -13.67
CA ARG A 233 0.83 -17.44 -15.02
C ARG A 233 1.86 -17.08 -16.07
N ARG A 234 2.32 -18.07 -16.85
CA ARG A 234 3.04 -17.80 -18.12
C ARG A 234 2.09 -18.08 -19.28
N TRP A 235 1.75 -17.06 -20.05
CA TRP A 235 0.90 -17.19 -21.22
C TRP A 235 1.73 -17.43 -22.48
N TYR A 236 1.48 -18.55 -23.17
CA TYR A 236 2.20 -18.91 -24.40
C TYR A 236 1.43 -18.42 -25.62
N ARG A 237 1.74 -17.21 -26.09
CA ARG A 237 1.04 -16.49 -27.17
C ARG A 237 1.11 -17.20 -28.55
N HIS A 238 2.08 -18.08 -28.77
CA HIS A 238 2.33 -18.77 -30.05
C HIS A 238 1.58 -20.11 -30.26
N ARG A 239 0.67 -20.52 -29.37
CA ARG A 239 -0.09 -21.79 -29.53
C ARG A 239 -1.60 -21.54 -29.59
N ARG A 240 -2.34 -22.48 -30.20
CA ARG A 240 -3.83 -22.50 -30.19
C ARG A 240 -4.33 -22.23 -28.77
N PHE A 241 -5.30 -21.33 -28.61
CA PHE A 241 -5.81 -20.85 -27.31
C PHE A 241 -6.02 -21.99 -26.30
N TRP A 242 -6.72 -23.05 -26.69
CA TRP A 242 -6.99 -24.22 -25.84
C TRP A 242 -5.73 -24.97 -25.39
N LYS A 243 -4.71 -25.06 -26.26
CA LYS A 243 -3.44 -25.71 -25.92
C LYS A 243 -2.61 -24.83 -24.97
N ALA A 244 -2.72 -23.51 -25.08
CA ALA A 244 -2.12 -22.58 -24.13
C ALA A 244 -2.78 -22.68 -22.74
N VAL A 245 -4.11 -22.76 -22.70
CA VAL A 245 -4.88 -22.98 -21.45
C VAL A 245 -4.52 -24.33 -20.82
N GLN A 246 -4.48 -25.41 -21.58
CA GLN A 246 -4.07 -26.74 -21.06
C GLN A 246 -2.66 -26.72 -20.47
N LEU A 247 -1.70 -26.08 -21.15
CA LEU A 247 -0.32 -25.96 -20.65
C LEU A 247 -0.23 -25.09 -19.39
N MET A 248 -1.03 -24.02 -19.32
CA MET A 248 -1.15 -23.18 -18.13
C MET A 248 -1.71 -24.00 -16.95
N CYS A 249 -2.83 -24.71 -17.14
CA CYS A 249 -3.45 -25.54 -16.11
C CYS A 249 -2.53 -26.68 -15.64
N ALA A 250 -1.85 -27.37 -16.57
CA ALA A 250 -0.93 -28.44 -16.25
C ALA A 250 0.29 -27.95 -15.43
N ARG A 251 0.72 -26.69 -15.64
CA ARG A 251 1.79 -26.07 -14.86
C ARG A 251 1.31 -25.62 -13.49
N LEU A 252 0.13 -25.01 -13.42
CA LEU A 252 -0.51 -24.63 -12.16
C LEU A 252 -0.64 -25.86 -11.24
N TYR A 253 -1.09 -26.99 -11.78
CA TYR A 253 -1.23 -28.23 -11.01
C TYR A 253 0.12 -28.77 -10.47
N ARG A 254 1.22 -28.63 -11.21
CA ARG A 254 2.55 -29.14 -10.81
C ARG A 254 3.32 -28.20 -9.88
N SER A 255 2.89 -26.95 -9.74
CA SER A 255 3.62 -25.95 -8.97
C SER A 255 3.34 -26.10 -7.47
N GLN A 256 4.39 -26.25 -6.66
CA GLN A 256 4.27 -26.28 -5.20
C GLN A 256 3.65 -24.98 -4.63
N VAL A 257 3.93 -23.84 -5.27
CA VAL A 257 3.38 -22.53 -4.90
C VAL A 257 1.86 -22.51 -5.03
N THR A 258 1.30 -23.17 -6.06
CA THR A 258 -0.15 -23.24 -6.27
C THR A 258 -0.84 -24.04 -5.17
N GLY A 259 -0.22 -25.11 -4.67
CA GLY A 259 -0.73 -25.85 -3.51
C GLY A 259 -0.82 -24.97 -2.26
N GLY A 260 0.24 -24.22 -1.95
CA GLY A 260 0.24 -23.26 -0.83
C GLY A 260 -0.84 -22.17 -0.97
N LEU A 261 -1.01 -21.61 -2.17
CA LEU A 261 -2.04 -20.60 -2.45
C LEU A 261 -3.46 -21.17 -2.34
N LEU A 262 -3.69 -22.44 -2.70
CA LEU A 262 -5.00 -23.08 -2.51
C LEU A 262 -5.33 -23.27 -1.03
N VAL A 263 -4.36 -23.74 -0.23
CA VAL A 263 -4.53 -23.86 1.24
C VAL A 263 -4.85 -22.50 1.85
N MET A 264 -4.09 -21.47 1.47
CA MET A 264 -4.38 -20.09 1.87
C MET A 264 -5.81 -19.68 1.44
N GLY A 265 -6.18 -19.95 0.19
CA GLY A 265 -7.51 -19.66 -0.37
C GLY A 265 -8.66 -20.26 0.43
N PHE A 266 -8.55 -21.53 0.84
CA PHE A 266 -9.55 -22.19 1.68
C PHE A 266 -9.59 -21.65 3.11
N ILE A 267 -8.43 -21.41 3.74
CA ILE A 267 -8.36 -20.81 5.08
C ILE A 267 -9.00 -19.43 5.07
N GLY A 268 -8.67 -18.59 4.09
CA GLY A 268 -9.26 -17.25 3.96
C GLY A 268 -10.76 -17.30 3.71
N THR A 269 -11.24 -18.26 2.91
CA THR A 269 -12.70 -18.46 2.71
C THR A 269 -13.40 -18.78 4.04
N ALA A 270 -12.84 -19.67 4.86
CA ALA A 270 -13.40 -19.99 6.18
C ALA A 270 -13.43 -18.78 7.12
N VAL A 271 -12.37 -17.97 7.14
CA VAL A 271 -12.31 -16.74 7.94
C VAL A 271 -13.31 -15.69 7.46
N ILE A 272 -13.43 -15.47 6.15
CA ILE A 272 -14.39 -14.52 5.56
C ILE A 272 -15.81 -14.94 5.88
N LEU A 273 -16.13 -16.24 5.77
CA LEU A 273 -17.42 -16.80 6.16
C LEU A 273 -17.72 -16.54 7.64
N PHE A 274 -16.75 -16.80 8.51
CA PHE A 274 -16.90 -16.55 9.95
C PHE A 274 -17.20 -15.08 10.26
N VAL A 275 -16.45 -14.14 9.68
CA VAL A 275 -16.66 -12.70 9.90
C VAL A 275 -17.99 -12.24 9.30
N TRP A 276 -18.41 -12.81 8.16
CA TRP A 276 -19.72 -12.52 7.56
C TRP A 276 -20.89 -12.97 8.45
N ILE A 277 -20.75 -14.12 9.13
CA ILE A 277 -21.72 -14.62 10.12
C ILE A 277 -21.79 -13.68 11.32
N LEU A 278 -20.63 -13.20 11.82
CA LEU A 278 -20.60 -12.21 12.91
C LEU A 278 -21.29 -10.90 12.52
N GLY A 279 -21.15 -10.47 11.26
CA GLY A 279 -21.75 -9.25 10.73
C GLY A 279 -21.20 -7.97 11.37
N GLY A 280 -22.01 -6.92 11.38
CA GLY A 280 -21.68 -5.64 12.00
C GLY A 280 -20.44 -4.94 11.41
N ASP A 281 -19.73 -4.21 12.26
CA ASP A 281 -18.55 -3.42 11.89
C ASP A 281 -17.35 -4.27 11.43
N PRO A 282 -17.04 -5.44 12.04
CA PRO A 282 -16.03 -6.38 11.52
C PRO A 282 -16.25 -6.74 10.05
N TRP A 283 -17.49 -7.09 9.68
CA TRP A 283 -17.82 -7.42 8.30
C TRP A 283 -17.69 -6.21 7.36
N ARG A 284 -18.24 -5.06 7.74
CA ARG A 284 -18.19 -3.82 6.93
C ARG A 284 -16.74 -3.43 6.61
N SER A 285 -15.90 -3.51 7.62
CA SER A 285 -14.47 -3.19 7.54
C SER A 285 -13.71 -4.22 6.70
N LEU A 286 -13.93 -5.52 6.92
CA LEU A 286 -13.30 -6.57 6.13
C LEU A 286 -13.70 -6.52 4.65
N LEU A 287 -14.99 -6.31 4.35
CA LEU A 287 -15.46 -6.18 2.97
C LEU A 287 -14.83 -4.96 2.28
N SER A 288 -14.71 -3.84 3.00
CA SER A 288 -14.05 -2.63 2.49
C SER A 288 -12.57 -2.88 2.18
N ALA A 289 -11.87 -3.64 3.02
CA ALA A 289 -10.47 -4.02 2.81
C ALA A 289 -10.29 -5.04 1.65
N LEU A 290 -11.19 -6.03 1.52
CA LEU A 290 -11.18 -7.00 0.42
C LEU A 290 -11.41 -6.32 -0.93
N VAL A 291 -12.38 -5.41 -0.99
CA VAL A 291 -12.63 -4.61 -2.20
C VAL A 291 -11.50 -3.63 -2.43
N GLY A 292 -10.95 -3.02 -1.38
CA GLY A 292 -9.75 -2.19 -1.44
C GLY A 292 -8.59 -2.89 -2.12
N MET A 293 -8.21 -4.07 -1.62
CA MET A 293 -7.20 -4.94 -2.19
C MET A 293 -7.47 -5.26 -3.67
N ALA A 294 -8.70 -5.70 -4.01
CA ALA A 294 -9.03 -6.10 -5.36
C ALA A 294 -9.10 -4.92 -6.34
N ALA A 295 -9.63 -3.76 -5.92
CA ALA A 295 -9.82 -2.59 -6.78
C ALA A 295 -8.50 -1.89 -7.10
N THR A 296 -7.61 -1.73 -6.12
CA THR A 296 -6.29 -1.11 -6.33
C THR A 296 -5.38 -1.99 -7.18
N ALA A 297 -5.37 -3.30 -6.91
CA ALA A 297 -4.68 -4.27 -7.75
C ALA A 297 -5.29 -4.34 -9.16
N GLY A 298 -6.62 -4.32 -9.26
CA GLY A 298 -7.33 -4.33 -10.53
C GLY A 298 -7.00 -3.12 -11.40
N LEU A 299 -7.04 -1.91 -10.84
CA LEU A 299 -6.71 -0.68 -11.54
C LEU A 299 -5.27 -0.72 -12.09
N THR A 300 -4.31 -1.03 -11.23
CA THR A 300 -2.89 -1.09 -11.62
C THR A 300 -2.62 -2.19 -12.63
N TRP A 301 -3.32 -3.32 -12.52
CA TRP A 301 -3.23 -4.39 -13.50
C TRP A 301 -3.83 -4.02 -14.85
N ILE A 302 -4.96 -3.29 -14.88
CA ILE A 302 -5.55 -2.77 -16.14
C ILE A 302 -4.57 -1.81 -16.81
N VAL A 303 -4.00 -0.86 -16.07
CA VAL A 303 -3.02 0.09 -16.62
C VAL A 303 -1.78 -0.64 -17.13
N ARG A 304 -1.31 -1.66 -16.41
CA ARG A 304 -0.21 -2.52 -16.87
C ARG A 304 -0.53 -3.18 -18.21
N ILE A 305 -1.72 -3.76 -18.37
CA ILE A 305 -2.15 -4.42 -19.62
C ILE A 305 -2.22 -3.41 -20.75
N VAL A 306 -2.90 -2.28 -20.55
CA VAL A 306 -3.06 -1.23 -21.56
C VAL A 306 -1.70 -0.67 -21.98
N GLY A 307 -0.84 -0.34 -21.03
CA GLY A 307 0.50 0.17 -21.30
C GLY A 307 1.37 -0.84 -22.06
N THR A 308 1.31 -2.12 -21.69
CA THR A 308 2.09 -3.18 -22.36
C THR A 308 1.61 -3.43 -23.79
N LEU A 309 0.31 -3.34 -24.03
CA LEU A 309 -0.27 -3.48 -25.38
C LEU A 309 0.08 -2.28 -26.28
N VAL A 310 0.11 -1.06 -25.73
CA VAL A 310 0.39 0.14 -26.52
C VAL A 310 1.88 0.32 -26.78
N LEU A 311 2.75 0.05 -25.79
CA LEU A 311 4.19 0.31 -25.88
C LEU A 311 5.03 -0.89 -26.36
N ASP A 312 4.42 -2.07 -26.55
CA ASP A 312 5.09 -3.34 -26.90
C ASP A 312 6.26 -3.73 -25.97
N ARG A 313 6.25 -3.20 -24.74
CA ARG A 313 7.20 -3.51 -23.66
C ARG A 313 6.46 -3.49 -22.34
N GLU A 314 6.95 -4.24 -21.35
CA GLU A 314 6.33 -4.25 -20.02
C GLU A 314 6.32 -2.84 -19.43
N ALA A 315 5.13 -2.27 -19.22
CA ALA A 315 4.97 -0.88 -18.79
C ALA A 315 5.04 -0.72 -17.27
N LEU A 316 4.69 -1.75 -16.52
CA LEU A 316 4.61 -1.76 -15.05
C LEU A 316 4.94 -3.17 -14.55
N GLY A 317 5.64 -3.28 -13.43
CA GLY A 317 5.97 -4.58 -12.82
C GLY A 317 4.73 -5.25 -12.24
N PHE A 318 4.74 -6.60 -12.15
CA PHE A 318 3.69 -7.29 -11.37
C PHE A 318 3.80 -6.98 -9.86
N GLY A 319 5.03 -6.72 -9.39
CA GLY A 319 5.30 -6.30 -8.02
C GLY A 319 4.47 -5.09 -7.60
N ASP A 320 4.35 -4.08 -8.47
CA ASP A 320 3.55 -2.88 -8.25
C ASP A 320 2.06 -3.20 -8.02
N VAL A 321 1.53 -4.19 -8.76
CA VAL A 321 0.15 -4.66 -8.60
C VAL A 321 -0.06 -5.29 -7.23
N THR A 322 0.90 -6.10 -6.76
CA THR A 322 0.83 -6.73 -5.43
C THR A 322 1.03 -5.73 -4.28
N LEU A 323 1.89 -4.72 -4.48
CA LEU A 323 2.09 -3.62 -3.55
C LEU A 323 0.80 -2.80 -3.41
N MET A 324 0.12 -2.53 -4.53
CA MET A 324 -1.16 -1.84 -4.53
C MET A 324 -2.28 -2.67 -3.89
N ALA A 325 -2.27 -4.00 -4.07
CA ALA A 325 -3.17 -4.90 -3.34
C ALA A 325 -2.97 -4.78 -1.82
N MET A 326 -1.72 -4.76 -1.38
CA MET A 326 -1.35 -4.59 0.02
C MET A 326 -1.85 -3.24 0.55
N ILE A 327 -1.50 -2.12 -0.10
CA ILE A 327 -1.93 -0.78 0.34
C ILE A 327 -3.47 -0.68 0.37
N GLY A 328 -4.15 -1.22 -0.64
CA GLY A 328 -5.61 -1.25 -0.73
C GLY A 328 -6.26 -2.04 0.42
N SER A 329 -5.63 -3.10 0.93
CA SER A 329 -6.13 -3.84 2.09
C SER A 329 -6.09 -3.05 3.40
N TYR A 330 -5.21 -2.03 3.51
CA TYR A 330 -5.14 -1.17 4.70
C TYR A 330 -6.04 0.05 4.58
N LEU A 331 -6.01 0.72 3.43
CA LEU A 331 -6.64 2.03 3.26
C LEU A 331 -8.05 1.93 2.65
N GLY A 332 -8.36 0.86 1.93
CA GLY A 332 -9.57 0.73 1.11
C GLY A 332 -9.35 1.20 -0.33
N TRP A 333 -10.40 1.12 -1.14
CA TRP A 333 -10.30 1.42 -2.57
C TRP A 333 -10.28 2.92 -2.86
N GLN A 334 -10.98 3.75 -2.08
CA GLN A 334 -11.03 5.20 -2.31
C GLN A 334 -9.64 5.85 -2.21
N PRO A 335 -8.87 5.67 -1.11
CA PRO A 335 -7.54 6.25 -1.01
C PRO A 335 -6.61 5.57 -2.01
N GLY A 336 -6.85 4.28 -2.29
CA GLY A 336 -6.17 3.50 -3.32
C GLY A 336 -6.25 4.10 -4.74
N LEU A 337 -7.41 4.64 -5.13
CA LEU A 337 -7.55 5.37 -6.38
C LEU A 337 -6.77 6.68 -6.35
N ILE A 338 -6.91 7.46 -5.27
CA ILE A 338 -6.26 8.76 -5.14
C ILE A 338 -4.73 8.63 -5.20
N LEU A 339 -4.16 7.71 -4.40
CA LEU A 339 -2.72 7.50 -4.36
C LEU A 339 -2.16 7.00 -5.68
N PHE A 340 -2.95 6.24 -6.46
CA PHE A 340 -2.53 5.79 -7.79
C PHE A 340 -2.33 6.97 -8.73
N PHE A 341 -3.22 7.96 -8.70
CA PHE A 341 -3.09 9.18 -9.49
C PHE A 341 -2.07 10.16 -8.91
N LEU A 342 -1.81 10.11 -7.61
CA LEU A 342 -0.82 10.97 -6.95
C LEU A 342 0.63 10.49 -7.16
N ALA A 343 0.85 9.17 -7.26
CA ALA A 343 2.17 8.57 -7.38
C ALA A 343 3.01 9.08 -8.57
N PRO A 344 2.47 9.25 -9.80
CA PRO A 344 3.22 9.82 -10.91
C PRO A 344 3.76 11.24 -10.63
N PHE A 345 3.07 12.05 -9.83
CA PHE A 345 3.55 13.40 -9.48
C PHE A 345 4.77 13.35 -8.56
N ALA A 346 4.81 12.38 -7.63
CA ALA A 346 6.00 12.14 -6.81
C ALA A 346 7.19 11.68 -7.68
N GLY A 347 6.92 10.80 -8.66
CA GLY A 347 7.92 10.36 -9.63
C GLY A 347 8.42 11.47 -10.55
N LEU A 348 7.55 12.40 -10.95
CA LEU A 348 7.87 13.50 -11.87
C LEU A 348 9.02 14.37 -11.36
N VAL A 349 9.04 14.68 -10.06
CA VAL A 349 10.12 15.50 -9.46
C VAL A 349 11.48 14.83 -9.64
N VAL A 350 11.56 13.53 -9.37
CA VAL A 350 12.80 12.75 -9.53
C VAL A 350 13.16 12.55 -11.00
N ALA A 351 12.16 12.32 -11.86
CA ALA A 351 12.35 12.19 -13.30
C ALA A 351 12.93 13.48 -13.91
N ILE A 352 12.41 14.67 -13.51
CA ILE A 352 12.96 15.96 -13.94
C ILE A 352 14.42 16.11 -13.51
N TYR A 353 14.75 15.76 -12.26
CA TYR A 353 16.13 15.81 -11.77
C TYR A 353 17.08 14.94 -12.61
N ILE A 354 16.66 13.72 -12.96
CA ILE A 354 17.44 12.77 -13.77
C ILE A 354 17.62 13.29 -15.21
N ILE A 355 16.56 13.85 -15.81
CA ILE A 355 16.61 14.44 -17.16
C ILE A 355 17.61 15.61 -17.20
N VAL A 356 17.57 16.50 -16.20
CA VAL A 356 18.51 17.63 -16.08
C VAL A 356 19.95 17.15 -15.91
N ARG A 357 20.16 15.96 -15.33
CA ARG A 357 21.48 15.36 -15.14
C ARG A 357 21.94 14.48 -16.31
N HIS A 358 21.18 14.39 -17.40
CA HIS A 358 21.46 13.52 -18.56
C HIS A 358 21.77 12.06 -18.17
N GLN A 359 21.06 11.54 -17.16
CA GLN A 359 21.23 10.15 -16.73
C GLN A 359 20.18 9.25 -17.38
N GLU A 360 20.63 8.19 -18.07
CA GLU A 360 19.75 7.14 -18.58
C GLU A 360 19.62 6.02 -17.53
N VAL A 361 18.88 6.31 -16.47
CA VAL A 361 18.61 5.34 -15.41
C VAL A 361 17.13 5.01 -15.41
N GLU A 362 16.80 3.74 -15.63
CA GLU A 362 15.44 3.24 -15.43
C GLU A 362 15.10 3.30 -13.93
N ILE A 363 14.03 4.03 -13.60
CA ILE A 363 13.66 4.39 -12.24
C ILE A 363 12.65 3.36 -11.70
N PRO A 364 12.89 2.77 -10.51
CA PRO A 364 11.92 1.91 -9.86
C PRO A 364 10.65 2.68 -9.45
N TYR A 365 9.48 2.12 -9.74
CA TYR A 365 8.19 2.81 -9.54
C TYR A 365 7.60 2.61 -8.13
N GLY A 366 7.95 1.52 -7.45
CA GLY A 366 7.43 1.17 -6.12
C GLY A 366 7.62 2.26 -5.07
N PRO A 367 8.80 2.90 -4.94
CA PRO A 367 9.00 4.03 -4.03
C PRO A 367 8.01 5.19 -4.26
N PHE A 368 7.64 5.49 -5.50
CA PHE A 368 6.69 6.55 -5.80
C PHE A 368 5.25 6.18 -5.46
N LEU A 369 4.89 4.89 -5.60
CA LEU A 369 3.61 4.38 -5.07
C LEU A 369 3.54 4.53 -3.55
N CYS A 370 4.61 4.17 -2.84
CA CYS A 370 4.70 4.33 -1.39
C CYS A 370 4.63 5.82 -0.96
N LEU A 371 5.28 6.72 -1.71
CA LEU A 371 5.18 8.17 -1.47
C LEU A 371 3.77 8.71 -1.74
N GLY A 372 3.10 8.25 -2.80
CA GLY A 372 1.70 8.58 -3.07
C GLY A 372 0.77 8.12 -1.93
N ALA A 373 1.00 6.92 -1.39
CA ALA A 373 0.27 6.41 -0.24
C ALA A 373 0.53 7.23 1.04
N LEU A 374 1.79 7.55 1.32
CA LEU A 374 2.17 8.40 2.45
C LEU A 374 1.55 9.79 2.36
N ALA A 375 1.60 10.42 1.19
CA ALA A 375 0.97 11.72 0.97
C ALA A 375 -0.55 11.65 1.16
N THR A 376 -1.20 10.59 0.67
CA THR A 376 -2.65 10.40 0.84
C THR A 376 -3.04 10.24 2.31
N ILE A 377 -2.23 9.55 3.12
CA ILE A 377 -2.46 9.38 4.56
C ILE A 377 -2.23 10.71 5.30
N VAL A 378 -1.08 11.34 5.08
CA VAL A 378 -0.69 12.58 5.80
C VAL A 378 -1.66 13.72 5.51
N PHE A 379 -2.04 13.90 4.23
CA PHE A 379 -2.94 14.95 3.78
C PHE A 379 -4.40 14.49 3.71
N TRP A 380 -4.77 13.39 4.39
CA TRP A 380 -6.10 12.79 4.28
C TRP A 380 -7.23 13.79 4.56
N ARG A 381 -7.05 14.70 5.53
CA ARG A 381 -8.02 15.75 5.87
C ARG A 381 -8.42 16.60 4.66
N ASP A 382 -7.44 17.07 3.89
CA ASP A 382 -7.68 17.93 2.73
C ASP A 382 -8.07 17.11 1.49
N VAL A 383 -7.39 15.98 1.32
CA VAL A 383 -7.64 15.02 0.24
C VAL A 383 -9.09 14.54 0.27
N TRP A 384 -9.62 14.20 1.46
CA TRP A 384 -11.00 13.74 1.59
C TRP A 384 -12.01 14.83 1.24
N GLY A 385 -11.75 16.10 1.60
CA GLY A 385 -12.64 17.21 1.27
C GLY A 385 -12.85 17.38 -0.24
N PHE A 386 -11.79 17.15 -1.03
CA PHE A 386 -11.88 17.11 -2.49
C PHE A 386 -12.46 15.79 -3.00
N ALA A 387 -11.96 14.66 -2.48
CA ALA A 387 -12.29 13.34 -2.99
C ALA A 387 -13.74 12.93 -2.70
N SER A 388 -14.35 13.41 -1.61
CA SER A 388 -15.75 13.12 -1.30
C SER A 388 -16.68 13.58 -2.43
N LEU A 389 -16.39 14.72 -3.06
CA LEU A 389 -17.16 15.24 -4.20
C LEU A 389 -17.07 14.30 -5.42
N ILE A 390 -15.91 13.69 -5.64
CA ILE A 390 -15.71 12.74 -6.74
C ILE A 390 -16.45 11.42 -6.45
N PHE A 391 -16.40 10.94 -5.21
CA PHE A 391 -17.08 9.70 -4.82
C PHE A 391 -18.61 9.85 -4.73
N GLU A 392 -19.12 11.08 -4.52
CA GLU A 392 -20.55 11.39 -4.63
C GLU A 392 -21.12 11.19 -6.05
N LEU A 393 -20.27 11.15 -7.08
CA LEU A 393 -20.69 10.85 -8.46
C LEU A 393 -21.26 9.43 -8.62
N GLY A 394 -21.06 8.54 -7.64
CA GLY A 394 -21.68 7.21 -7.59
C GLY A 394 -21.44 6.39 -8.86
N GLY A 395 -22.52 6.06 -9.57
CA GLY A 395 -22.47 5.24 -10.80
C GLY A 395 -21.76 5.89 -11.99
N ILE A 396 -21.51 7.21 -11.96
CA ILE A 396 -20.75 7.91 -13.02
C ILE A 396 -19.24 7.66 -12.85
N LEU A 397 -18.77 7.37 -11.63
CA LEU A 397 -17.35 7.21 -11.34
C LEU A 397 -16.67 6.09 -12.17
N PRO A 398 -17.25 4.88 -12.32
CA PRO A 398 -16.67 3.86 -13.20
C PRO A 398 -16.55 4.31 -14.66
N LEU A 399 -17.52 5.07 -15.18
CA LEU A 399 -17.48 5.61 -16.55
C LEU A 399 -16.33 6.61 -16.69
N LEU A 400 -16.13 7.48 -15.70
CA LEU A 400 -15.01 8.41 -15.65
C LEU A 400 -13.67 7.65 -15.63
N LEU A 401 -13.54 6.59 -14.81
CA LEU A 401 -12.32 5.78 -14.77
C LEU A 401 -12.02 5.10 -16.11
N VAL A 402 -13.03 4.56 -16.79
CA VAL A 402 -12.87 4.00 -18.14
C VAL A 402 -12.42 5.08 -19.13
N ALA A 403 -13.02 6.28 -19.09
CA ALA A 403 -12.61 7.39 -19.93
C ALA A 403 -11.14 7.81 -19.68
N LEU A 404 -10.70 7.84 -18.41
CA LEU A 404 -9.30 8.12 -18.05
C LEU A 404 -8.34 7.05 -18.58
N ILE A 405 -8.72 5.77 -18.54
CA ILE A 405 -7.91 4.67 -19.10
C ILE A 405 -7.81 4.78 -20.63
N VAL A 406 -8.91 5.11 -21.31
CA VAL A 406 -8.91 5.35 -22.77
C VAL A 406 -8.02 6.54 -23.12
N LEU A 407 -8.11 7.63 -22.36
CA LEU A 407 -7.25 8.80 -22.53
C LEU A 407 -5.77 8.46 -22.33
N LEU A 408 -5.45 7.65 -21.31
CA LEU A 408 -4.09 7.15 -21.08
C LEU A 408 -3.59 6.33 -22.26
N ALA A 409 -4.40 5.41 -22.79
CA ALA A 409 -4.06 4.61 -23.96
C ALA A 409 -3.77 5.48 -25.17
N PHE A 410 -4.60 6.51 -25.40
CA PHE A 410 -4.41 7.48 -26.47
C PHE A 410 -3.11 8.28 -26.30
N LEU A 411 -2.83 8.79 -25.10
CA LEU A 411 -1.58 9.52 -24.82
C LEU A 411 -0.34 8.65 -25.09
N LEU A 412 -0.36 7.40 -24.63
CA LEU A 412 0.73 6.46 -24.87
C LEU A 412 0.91 6.14 -26.36
N LEU A 413 -0.19 6.06 -27.12
CA LEU A 413 -0.15 5.86 -28.56
C LEU A 413 0.48 7.06 -29.27
N VAL A 414 0.10 8.28 -28.89
CA VAL A 414 0.71 9.51 -29.42
C VAL A 414 2.21 9.53 -29.13
N ILE A 415 2.63 9.22 -27.90
CA ILE A 415 4.05 9.14 -27.53
C ILE A 415 4.79 8.10 -28.37
N ARG A 416 4.18 6.93 -28.59
CA ARG A 416 4.76 5.88 -29.43
C ARG A 416 4.95 6.36 -30.88
N LEU A 417 3.93 6.97 -31.47
CA LEU A 417 3.99 7.48 -32.84
C LEU A 417 5.04 8.58 -32.99
N ILE A 418 5.17 9.47 -32.00
CA ILE A 418 6.21 10.51 -31.98
C ILE A 418 7.60 9.86 -31.95
N ARG A 419 7.80 8.85 -31.09
CA ARG A 419 9.08 8.14 -31.00
C ARG A 419 9.44 7.44 -32.32
N GLU A 420 8.50 6.71 -32.91
CA GLU A 420 8.67 6.05 -34.20
C GLU A 420 8.97 7.07 -35.33
N GLY A 421 8.29 8.22 -35.32
CA GLY A 421 8.49 9.31 -36.28
C GLY A 421 9.82 10.05 -36.15
N LEU A 422 10.38 10.14 -34.93
CA LEU A 422 11.66 10.77 -34.66
C LEU A 422 12.87 9.85 -34.91
N ARG A 423 12.67 8.58 -35.29
CA ARG A 423 13.72 7.55 -35.40
C ARG A 423 14.67 7.50 -34.18
N ILE A 424 14.08 7.56 -32.98
CA ILE A 424 14.77 7.24 -31.71
C ILE A 424 14.19 5.93 -31.15
#